data_AF-A0A529HTD3-F1
#
_entry.id   AF-A0A529HTD3-F1
#
_cell.length_a   1.000
_cell.length_b   1.000
_cell.length_c   1.000
_cell.angle_alpha   90.00
_cell.angle_beta   90.00
_cell.angle_gamma   90.00
#
_symmetry.space_group_name_H-M   'P 1'
#
loop_
_entity.id
_entity.type
_entity.pdbx_description
1 polymer ?
#
loop_
_entity_poly.entity_id
_entity_poly.type
_entity_poly.pdbx_seq_one_letter_code
_entity_poly.pdbx_strand_id
1 'polypeptide(L)'
;MTSATTLADIRAARERIAGKVERTPTVQSQSLTDRVGQPIHLKLEHHQTTGAFKLRGASNAIASLSPEDKTRGVVAASTGNHGRALAHAARLEAIRAVICMSRL
;
A
#
# COMPACT_ATOMS: atom_id res chain seq x y z
N MET A 1 -10.88 14.25 -15.35
CA MET A 1 -10.39 15.20 -14.34
C MET A 1 -10.55 14.54 -12.99
N THR A 2 -9.47 14.29 -12.25
CA THR A 2 -9.56 13.67 -10.91
C THR A 2 -10.06 14.71 -9.91
N SER A 3 -11.24 14.47 -9.34
CA SER A 3 -11.71 15.20 -8.16
C SER A 3 -10.73 14.99 -7.00
N ALA A 4 -10.67 15.96 -6.09
CA ALA A 4 -9.85 15.85 -4.89
C ALA A 4 -10.23 14.61 -4.07
N THR A 5 -9.23 13.91 -3.52
CA THR A 5 -9.46 12.79 -2.59
C THR A 5 -10.12 13.32 -1.32
N THR A 6 -11.23 12.69 -0.93
CA THR A 6 -12.02 13.04 0.25
C THR A 6 -11.83 12.03 1.39
N LEU A 7 -12.30 12.37 2.59
CA LEU A 7 -12.35 11.40 3.70
C LEU A 7 -13.21 10.18 3.37
N ALA A 8 -14.25 10.33 2.55
CA ALA A 8 -15.09 9.21 2.12
C ALA A 8 -14.28 8.19 1.32
N ASP A 9 -13.37 8.65 0.44
CA ASP A 9 -12.49 7.77 -0.33
C ASP A 9 -11.55 6.97 0.58
N ILE A 10 -11.02 7.59 1.63
CA ILE A 10 -10.15 6.94 2.62
C ILE A 10 -10.93 5.90 3.44
N ARG A 11 -12.16 6.21 3.85
CA ARG A 11 -13.04 5.25 4.56
C ARG A 11 -13.40 4.07 3.66
N ALA A 12 -13.77 4.32 2.41
CA ALA A 12 -14.02 3.26 1.44
C ALA A 12 -12.77 2.41 1.18
N ALA A 13 -11.59 3.03 1.17
CA ALA A 13 -10.32 2.30 1.02
C ALA A 13 -10.04 1.40 2.22
N ARG A 14 -10.32 1.87 3.45
CA ARG A 14 -10.19 1.07 4.67
C ARG A 14 -10.98 -0.23 4.59
N GLU A 15 -12.24 -0.16 4.15
CA GLU A 15 -13.09 -1.36 4.00
C GLU A 15 -12.54 -2.29 2.90
N ARG A 16 -12.18 -1.74 1.73
CA ARG A 16 -11.65 -2.52 0.59
C ARG A 16 -10.39 -3.33 0.90
N ILE A 17 -9.52 -2.79 1.75
CA ILE A 17 -8.22 -3.42 2.08
C ILE A 17 -8.23 -4.20 3.39
N ALA A 18 -9.37 -4.26 4.09
CA ALA A 18 -9.50 -5.05 5.31
C ALA A 18 -9.15 -6.52 5.03
N GLY A 19 -8.31 -7.13 5.89
CA GLY A 19 -7.81 -8.50 5.71
C GLY A 19 -6.76 -8.68 4.61
N LYS A 20 -6.43 -7.63 3.83
CA LYS A 20 -5.40 -7.67 2.77
C LYS A 20 -4.11 -6.95 3.17
N VAL A 21 -4.13 -6.22 4.28
CA VAL A 21 -3.00 -5.43 4.78
C VAL A 21 -2.92 -5.51 6.30
N GLU A 22 -1.70 -5.34 6.82
CA GLU A 22 -1.47 -5.28 8.26
C GLU A 22 -1.87 -3.93 8.87
N ARG A 23 -2.44 -3.98 10.07
CA ARG A 23 -2.53 -2.83 10.97
C ARG A 23 -1.21 -2.70 11.72
N THR A 24 -0.25 -2.07 11.07
CA THR A 24 1.12 -1.92 11.58
C THR A 24 1.16 -1.24 12.95
N PRO A 25 2.14 -1.57 13.82
CA PRO A 25 2.27 -0.92 15.11
C PRO A 25 2.54 0.59 15.00
N THR A 26 2.05 1.32 16.00
CA THR A 26 2.49 2.68 16.31
C THR A 26 3.22 2.60 17.64
N VAL A 27 4.53 2.86 17.67
CA VAL A 27 5.36 2.71 18.87
C VAL A 27 5.98 4.04 19.24
N GLN A 28 6.11 4.33 20.54
CA GLN A 28 6.86 5.49 20.98
C GLN A 28 8.37 5.25 20.78
N SER A 29 9.08 6.26 20.32
CA SER A 29 10.55 6.26 20.27
C SER A 29 11.08 7.10 21.43
N GLN A 30 11.66 6.45 22.43
CA GLN A 30 12.23 7.15 23.58
C GLN A 30 13.38 8.08 23.15
N SER A 31 14.31 7.58 22.33
CA SER A 31 15.46 8.38 21.87
C SER A 31 15.06 9.64 21.09
N LEU A 32 14.03 9.57 20.23
CA LEU A 32 13.52 10.74 19.53
C LEU A 32 12.72 11.66 20.45
N THR A 33 11.97 11.08 21.39
CA THR A 33 11.24 11.84 22.41
C THR A 33 12.20 12.69 23.24
N ASP A 34 13.28 12.10 23.73
CA ASP A 34 14.29 12.79 24.54
C ASP A 34 14.99 13.90 23.73
N ARG A 35 15.29 13.63 22.45
CA ARG A 35 15.96 14.59 21.57
C ARG A 35 15.08 15.81 21.23
N VAL A 36 13.77 15.62 21.11
CA VAL A 36 12.83 16.68 20.69
C VAL A 36 12.15 17.36 21.89
N GLY A 37 12.14 16.71 23.06
CA GLY A 37 11.44 17.18 24.26
C GLY A 37 9.92 17.01 24.21
N GLN A 38 9.41 16.20 23.27
CA GLN A 38 7.98 15.89 23.12
C GLN A 38 7.79 14.43 22.68
N PRO A 39 6.66 13.75 23.04
CA PRO A 39 6.43 12.36 22.66
C PRO A 39 6.44 12.14 21.14
N ILE A 40 7.42 11.37 20.65
CA ILE A 40 7.52 10.98 19.24
C ILE A 40 7.08 9.53 19.06
N HIS A 41 6.12 9.32 18.15
CA HIS A 41 5.63 7.99 17.78
C HIS A 41 6.00 7.66 16.34
N LEU A 42 6.40 6.41 16.13
CA LEU A 42 6.78 5.85 14.84
C LEU A 42 5.68 4.91 14.33
N LYS A 43 5.17 5.19 13.14
CA LYS A 43 4.27 4.29 12.43
C LYS A 43 5.10 3.31 11.58
N LEU A 44 5.16 2.04 12.00
CA LEU A 44 6.10 1.08 11.45
C LEU A 44 5.62 0.45 10.13
N GLU A 45 5.45 1.24 9.07
CA GLU A 45 5.01 0.72 7.75
C GLU A 45 6.02 -0.21 7.07
N HIS A 46 7.25 -0.28 7.57
CA HIS A 46 8.21 -1.30 7.15
C HIS A 46 7.84 -2.71 7.65
N HIS A 47 6.93 -2.85 8.63
CA HIS A 47 6.34 -4.13 9.05
C HIS A 47 5.13 -4.55 8.19
N GLN A 48 4.71 -3.75 7.21
CA GLN A 48 3.68 -4.16 6.26
C GLN A 48 4.17 -5.38 5.45
N THR A 49 3.28 -6.24 4.95
CA THR A 49 3.63 -7.53 4.30
C THR A 49 4.68 -7.41 3.20
N THR A 50 4.69 -6.30 2.43
CA THR A 50 5.71 -6.06 1.38
C THR A 50 6.83 -5.12 1.82
N GLY A 51 7.02 -4.93 3.12
CA GLY A 51 8.05 -4.08 3.72
C GLY A 51 7.83 -2.56 3.54
N ALA A 52 6.66 -2.13 3.09
CA ALA A 52 6.34 -0.71 2.89
C ALA A 52 4.84 -0.45 2.83
N PHE A 53 4.44 0.81 3.07
CA PHE A 53 3.05 1.26 3.02
C PHE A 53 2.35 1.08 1.66
N LYS A 54 3.13 0.91 0.57
CA LYS A 54 2.62 0.88 -0.81
C LYS A 54 1.63 -0.26 -1.07
N LEU A 55 1.64 -1.32 -0.24
CA LEU A 55 0.65 -2.39 -0.33
C LEU A 55 -0.78 -1.88 -0.12
N ARG A 56 -0.98 -0.86 0.72
CA ARG A 56 -2.30 -0.26 0.97
C ARG A 56 -2.91 0.29 -0.31
N GLY A 57 -2.17 1.13 -1.02
CA GLY A 57 -2.60 1.72 -2.28
C GLY A 57 -2.76 0.68 -3.39
N ALA A 58 -1.81 -0.26 -3.51
CA ALA A 58 -1.89 -1.33 -4.51
C ALA A 58 -3.12 -2.22 -4.30
N SER A 59 -3.37 -2.67 -3.07
CA SER A 59 -4.53 -3.50 -2.73
C SER A 59 -5.84 -2.75 -2.97
N ASN A 60 -5.88 -1.46 -2.62
CA ASN A 60 -7.05 -0.62 -2.86
C ASN A 60 -7.36 -0.44 -4.36
N ALA A 61 -6.33 -0.19 -5.16
CA ALA A 61 -6.47 -0.02 -6.60
C ALA A 61 -6.93 -1.32 -7.28
N ILE A 62 -6.29 -2.45 -6.95
CA ILE A 62 -6.64 -3.77 -7.48
C ILE A 62 -8.07 -4.17 -7.10
N ALA A 63 -8.45 -3.98 -5.83
CA ALA A 63 -9.80 -4.31 -5.36
C ALA A 63 -10.89 -3.44 -5.99
N SER A 64 -10.53 -2.26 -6.51
CA SER A 64 -11.45 -1.34 -7.20
C SER A 64 -11.56 -1.56 -8.70
N LEU A 65 -10.77 -2.47 -9.29
CA LEU A 65 -10.91 -2.80 -10.69
C LEU A 65 -12.25 -3.50 -10.97
N SER A 66 -12.85 -3.16 -12.10
CA SER A 66 -14.00 -3.89 -12.63
C SER A 66 -13.59 -5.34 -12.96
N PRO A 67 -14.54 -6.30 -13.00
CA PRO A 67 -14.24 -7.67 -13.43
C PRO A 67 -13.57 -7.71 -14.82
N GLU A 68 -13.99 -6.86 -15.74
CA GLU A 68 -13.39 -6.73 -17.08
C GLU A 68 -11.92 -6.28 -16.98
N ASP A 69 -11.62 -5.25 -16.21
CA ASP A 69 -10.25 -4.78 -16.03
C ASP A 69 -9.35 -5.81 -15.35
N LYS A 70 -9.89 -6.60 -14.42
CA LYS A 70 -9.13 -7.69 -13.78
C LYS A 70 -8.67 -8.74 -14.80
N THR A 71 -9.48 -9.06 -15.81
CA THR A 71 -9.11 -10.05 -16.84
C THR A 71 -7.96 -9.58 -17.73
N ARG A 72 -7.85 -8.27 -17.96
CA ARG A 72 -6.76 -7.65 -18.73
C ARG A 72 -5.42 -7.66 -17.99
N GLY A 73 -5.44 -7.77 -16.67
CA GLY A 73 -4.24 -7.69 -15.83
C GLY A 73 -3.74 -6.27 -15.60
N VAL A 74 -2.63 -6.14 -14.88
CA VAL A 74 -2.02 -4.85 -14.50
C VAL A 74 -0.55 -4.77 -14.89
N VAL A 75 -0.08 -3.55 -15.14
CA VAL A 75 1.32 -3.24 -15.41
C VAL A 75 1.78 -2.05 -14.58
N ALA A 76 3.03 -2.07 -14.12
CA ALA A 76 3.67 -0.90 -13.52
C ALA A 76 5.17 -0.87 -13.80
N ALA A 77 5.73 0.33 -13.91
CA ALA A 77 7.17 0.56 -13.82
C ALA A 77 7.55 0.87 -12.36
N SER A 78 8.58 0.23 -11.83
CA SER A 78 9.01 0.45 -10.44
C SER A 78 10.50 0.22 -10.22
N THR A 79 11.05 0.90 -9.22
CA THR A 79 12.40 0.66 -8.69
C THR A 79 12.41 -0.28 -7.48
N GLY A 80 11.25 -0.77 -7.00
CA GLY A 80 11.21 -1.68 -5.85
C GLY A 80 9.84 -1.76 -5.16
N ASN A 81 9.63 -0.97 -4.11
CA ASN A 81 8.49 -1.12 -3.19
C ASN A 81 7.10 -1.11 -3.86
N HIS A 82 6.90 -0.32 -4.92
CA HIS A 82 5.62 -0.33 -5.63
C HIS A 82 5.41 -1.62 -6.44
N GLY A 83 6.45 -2.07 -7.15
CA GLY A 83 6.43 -3.33 -7.88
C GLY A 83 6.12 -4.54 -6.97
N ARG A 84 6.77 -4.61 -5.81
CA ARG A 84 6.50 -5.64 -4.78
C ARG A 84 5.05 -5.58 -4.28
N ALA A 85 4.55 -4.38 -3.98
CA ALA A 85 3.19 -4.16 -3.52
C ALA A 85 2.14 -4.57 -4.58
N LEU A 86 2.31 -4.15 -5.83
CA LEU A 86 1.38 -4.46 -6.93
C LEU A 86 1.37 -5.95 -7.25
N ALA A 87 2.55 -6.58 -7.34
CA ALA A 87 2.66 -8.01 -7.58
C ALA A 87 1.98 -8.83 -6.48
N HIS A 88 2.16 -8.44 -5.22
CA HIS A 88 1.51 -9.10 -4.09
C HIS A 88 -0.02 -8.93 -4.12
N ALA A 89 -0.51 -7.70 -4.30
CA ALA A 89 -1.94 -7.43 -4.36
C ALA A 89 -2.64 -8.14 -5.54
N ALA A 90 -2.01 -8.15 -6.71
CA ALA A 90 -2.54 -8.85 -7.88
C ALA A 90 -2.61 -10.37 -7.65
N ARG A 91 -1.60 -10.96 -7.00
CA ARG A 91 -1.61 -12.39 -6.64
C ARG A 91 -2.79 -12.76 -5.73
N LEU A 92 -3.11 -11.93 -4.73
CA LEU A 92 -4.23 -12.19 -3.82
C LEU A 92 -5.59 -12.24 -4.53
N GLU A 93 -5.71 -11.59 -5.68
CA GLU A 93 -6.95 -11.50 -6.47
C GLU A 93 -6.87 -12.33 -7.77
N ALA A 94 -5.85 -13.18 -7.90
CA ALA A 94 -5.58 -14.01 -9.08
C ALA A 94 -5.46 -13.23 -10.41
N ILE A 95 -4.91 -12.01 -10.36
CA ILE A 95 -4.72 -11.13 -11.51
C ILE A 95 -3.28 -11.21 -12.02
N ARG A 96 -3.10 -11.25 -13.35
CA ARG A 96 -1.77 -11.15 -13.98
C ARG A 96 -1.16 -9.78 -13.73
N ALA A 97 0.07 -9.74 -13.21
CA ALA A 97 0.84 -8.52 -13.04
C ALA A 97 2.15 -8.56 -13.83
N VAL A 98 2.46 -7.48 -14.55
CA VAL A 98 3.75 -7.26 -15.22
C VAL A 98 4.46 -6.07 -14.57
N ILE A 99 5.64 -6.31 -13.99
CA ILE A 99 6.41 -5.25 -13.33
C ILE A 99 7.68 -4.99 -14.15
N CYS A 100 7.77 -3.80 -14.75
CA CYS A 100 8.99 -3.32 -15.38
C CYS A 100 9.91 -2.76 -14.29
N MET A 101 11.05 -3.41 -14.08
CA MET A 101 12.02 -3.04 -13.05
C MET A 101 13.20 -2.26 -13.66
N SER A 102 13.64 -1.22 -12.96
CA SER A 102 14.88 -0.50 -13.31
C SER A 102 16.11 -1.36 -13.09
N ARG A 103 17.11 -1.27 -13.97
CA ARG A 103 18.42 -1.96 -13.85
C ARG A 103 19.46 -1.13 -13.05
N LEU A 104 19.01 -0.39 -12.03
CA LEU A 104 19.89 0.47 -11.23
C LEU A 104 20.92 -0.35 -10.44
#